data_AF-A0A816IWT5-F1
#
_entry.id   AF-A0A816IWT5-F1
#
_cell.length_a   1.000
_cell.length_b   1.000
_cell.length_c   1.000
_cell.angle_alpha   90.00
_cell.angle_beta   90.00
_cell.angle_gamma   90.00
#
_symmetry.space_group_name_H-M   'P 1'
#
loop_
_entity.id
_entity.type
_entity.pdbx_description
1 polymer ?
#
loop_
_entity_poly.entity_id
_entity_poly.type
_entity_poly.pdbx_seq_one_letter_code
_entity_poly.pdbx_strand_id
1 'polypeptide(L)'
;MSCIQYGEGEKGMADGGCSVSSIEGVHDSYIVVISGRWIMYDTGDWDFKLDSDRTVRAVYAKLITSVEDLKRAIIESYGLVGMSVAVEMSYWLGEHGSCAVGEREAPVQISNDKNFDLFTSARKVDKYINVFVKFKEEINGKTIF
;
A
#
# COMPACT_ATOMS: atom_id res chain seq x y z
N MET A 1 -47.91 42.15 6.03
CA MET A 1 -48.84 41.08 6.46
C MET A 1 -49.01 40.11 5.30
N SER A 2 -48.94 38.80 5.60
CA SER A 2 -49.51 37.68 4.82
C SER A 2 -48.81 37.20 3.52
N CYS A 3 -48.18 36.02 3.65
CA CYS A 3 -48.33 34.77 2.86
C CYS A 3 -48.18 34.72 1.32
N ILE A 4 -47.10 34.04 0.89
CA ILE A 4 -46.92 32.99 -0.15
C ILE A 4 -47.95 32.84 -1.28
N GLN A 5 -47.47 32.75 -2.53
CA GLN A 5 -47.95 31.78 -3.52
C GLN A 5 -46.78 31.17 -4.32
N TYR A 6 -46.73 29.83 -4.38
CA TYR A 6 -45.95 29.05 -5.34
C TYR A 6 -46.80 28.83 -6.61
N GLY A 7 -46.16 28.88 -7.78
CA GLY A 7 -46.74 28.51 -9.07
C GLY A 7 -45.64 28.36 -10.11
N GLU A 8 -45.54 27.16 -10.68
CA GLU A 8 -44.47 26.62 -11.52
C GLU A 8 -44.34 27.30 -12.90
N GLY A 9 -43.13 27.25 -13.46
CA GLY A 9 -42.85 27.59 -14.85
C GLY A 9 -41.42 27.18 -15.22
N GLU A 10 -41.29 26.03 -15.87
CA GLU A 10 -40.04 25.47 -16.38
C GLU A 10 -39.25 26.47 -17.25
N LYS A 11 -37.95 26.58 -17.01
CA LYS A 11 -36.99 26.96 -18.06
C LYS A 11 -35.62 26.39 -17.76
N GLY A 12 -35.18 25.50 -18.64
CA GLY A 12 -33.91 24.81 -18.53
C GLY A 12 -32.71 25.74 -18.37
N MET A 13 -31.81 25.34 -17.49
CA MET A 13 -30.41 25.73 -17.55
C MET A 13 -29.61 24.43 -17.58
N ALA A 14 -28.74 24.34 -18.59
CA ALA A 14 -27.72 23.32 -18.67
C ALA A 14 -26.88 23.42 -17.40
N ASP A 15 -27.05 22.46 -16.49
CA ASP A 15 -26.08 22.26 -15.45
C ASP A 15 -24.90 21.58 -16.14
N GLY A 16 -23.95 22.41 -16.56
CA GLY A 16 -22.57 22.00 -16.75
C GLY A 16 -22.02 21.60 -15.39
N GLY A 17 -22.56 20.50 -14.85
CA GLY A 17 -21.96 19.81 -13.73
C GLY A 17 -20.60 19.39 -14.22
N CYS A 18 -19.56 20.06 -13.73
CA CYS A 18 -18.27 19.41 -13.60
C CYS A 18 -18.56 18.05 -13.00
N SER A 19 -18.49 17.02 -13.83
CA SER A 19 -18.35 15.66 -13.35
C SER A 19 -17.10 15.69 -12.50
N VAL A 20 -17.30 15.85 -11.19
CA VAL A 20 -16.35 15.35 -10.23
C VAL A 20 -16.30 13.89 -10.57
N SER A 21 -15.34 13.50 -11.41
CA SER A 21 -15.02 12.11 -11.65
C SER A 21 -14.87 11.54 -10.26
N SER A 22 -15.78 10.67 -9.86
CA SER A 22 -15.63 9.87 -8.66
C SER A 22 -14.19 9.42 -8.66
N ILE A 23 -13.42 9.90 -7.70
CA ILE A 23 -12.10 9.36 -7.40
C ILE A 23 -12.41 7.94 -6.93
N GLU A 24 -12.66 7.02 -7.86
CA GLU A 24 -12.45 5.61 -7.63
C GLU A 24 -11.05 5.55 -7.03
N GLY A 25 -11.01 5.24 -5.74
CA GLY A 25 -9.99 5.74 -4.83
C GLY A 25 -8.59 5.53 -5.39
N VAL A 26 -7.75 6.56 -5.32
CA VAL A 26 -6.33 6.44 -5.66
C VAL A 26 -5.69 5.24 -4.93
N HIS A 27 -6.19 4.89 -3.73
CA HIS A 27 -5.77 3.72 -2.97
C HIS A 27 -6.27 2.36 -3.47
N ASP A 28 -7.37 2.28 -4.23
CA ASP A 28 -7.82 1.05 -4.90
C ASP A 28 -6.84 0.65 -6.01
N SER A 29 -6.24 1.68 -6.61
CA SER A 29 -5.43 1.56 -7.82
C SER A 29 -3.94 1.40 -7.53
N TYR A 30 -3.46 1.83 -6.35
CA TYR A 30 -2.03 1.84 -6.05
C TYR A 30 -1.71 1.14 -4.72
N ILE A 31 -0.53 0.52 -4.67
CA ILE A 31 0.10 -0.03 -3.47
C ILE A 31 1.25 0.88 -3.10
N VAL A 32 1.25 1.43 -1.90
CA VAL A 32 2.37 2.23 -1.40
C VAL A 32 3.46 1.28 -0.91
N VAL A 33 4.69 1.54 -1.33
CA VAL A 33 5.88 0.73 -1.05
C VAL A 33 6.89 1.59 -0.29
N ILE A 34 7.22 1.16 0.92
CA ILE A 34 8.09 1.90 1.85
C ILE A 34 9.35 1.07 2.09
N SER A 35 10.52 1.64 1.77
CA SER A 35 11.82 1.00 1.98
C SER A 35 12.36 1.23 3.39
N GLY A 36 12.98 0.20 3.96
CA GLY A 36 13.59 0.26 5.28
C GLY A 36 13.81 -1.12 5.88
N ARG A 37 13.81 -1.18 7.22
CA ARG A 37 13.95 -2.43 7.97
C ARG A 37 13.10 -2.44 9.23
N TRP A 38 12.49 -3.59 9.49
CA TRP A 38 11.87 -3.88 10.77
C TRP A 38 12.92 -4.05 11.86
N ILE A 39 12.64 -3.50 13.04
CA ILE A 39 13.40 -3.65 14.27
C ILE A 39 12.42 -4.19 15.33
N MET A 40 12.74 -5.34 15.91
CA MET A 40 12.05 -5.85 17.09
C MET A 40 12.84 -5.45 18.32
N TYR A 41 12.21 -4.74 19.25
CA TYR A 41 12.81 -4.41 20.53
C TYR A 41 12.61 -5.55 21.54
N ASP A 42 13.42 -5.58 22.58
CA ASP A 42 13.32 -6.57 23.67
C ASP A 42 11.96 -6.51 24.40
N THR A 43 11.24 -5.40 24.28
CA THR A 43 9.86 -5.22 24.78
C THR A 43 8.81 -5.95 23.94
N GLY A 44 9.21 -6.55 22.81
CA GLY A 44 8.31 -7.14 21.82
C GLY A 44 7.64 -6.11 20.90
N ASP A 45 8.01 -4.83 21.01
CA ASP A 45 7.57 -3.79 20.07
C ASP A 45 8.28 -3.93 18.72
N TRP A 46 7.55 -3.66 17.66
CA TRP A 46 8.10 -3.53 16.32
C TRP A 46 8.10 -2.07 15.88
N ASP A 47 9.20 -1.66 15.27
CA ASP A 47 9.35 -0.36 14.62
C ASP A 47 9.96 -0.53 13.24
N PHE A 48 9.63 0.37 12.33
CA PHE A 48 10.14 0.35 10.97
C PHE A 48 11.09 1.53 10.75
N LYS A 49 12.38 1.24 10.71
CA LYS A 49 13.39 2.24 10.39
C LYS A 49 13.44 2.44 8.88
N LEU A 50 12.99 3.62 8.43
CA LEU A 50 13.03 4.02 7.03
C LEU A 50 14.46 4.00 6.47
N ASP A 51 14.59 3.56 5.23
CA ASP A 51 15.76 3.81 4.41
C ASP A 51 15.67 5.25 3.88
N SER A 52 16.52 6.15 4.40
CA SER A 52 16.50 7.57 4.04
C SER A 52 16.95 7.84 2.61
N ASP A 53 17.69 6.91 2.01
CA ASP A 53 18.30 7.09 0.69
C ASP A 53 17.31 6.73 -0.43
N ARG A 54 16.19 6.10 -0.06
CA ARG A 54 15.16 5.63 -0.98
C ARG A 54 13.81 6.29 -0.68
N THR A 55 13.30 7.02 -1.65
CA THR A 55 11.97 7.64 -1.56
C THR A 55 10.86 6.59 -1.67
N VAL A 56 9.78 6.77 -0.91
CA VAL A 56 8.55 5.96 -1.02
C VAL A 56 8.07 5.89 -2.48
N ARG A 57 7.61 4.71 -2.90
CA ARG A 57 7.09 4.45 -4.25
C ARG A 57 5.62 4.03 -4.19
N ALA A 58 4.94 4.15 -5.34
CA ALA A 58 3.60 3.62 -5.53
C ALA A 58 3.61 2.70 -6.77
N VAL A 59 3.08 1.49 -6.64
CA VAL A 59 2.95 0.53 -7.76
C VAL A 59 1.48 0.30 -8.08
N TYR A 60 1.14 0.11 -9.35
CA TYR A 60 -0.26 0.02 -9.78
C TYR A 60 -0.82 -1.37 -9.48
N ALA A 61 -1.74 -1.45 -8.52
CA ALA A 61 -2.26 -2.68 -7.94
C ALA A 61 -2.94 -3.60 -8.97
N LYS A 62 -3.63 -3.03 -9.97
CA LYS A 62 -4.38 -3.82 -10.96
C LYS A 62 -3.49 -4.67 -11.88
N LEU A 63 -2.20 -4.39 -11.96
CA LEU A 63 -1.24 -5.18 -12.76
C LEU A 63 -0.53 -6.26 -11.93
N ILE A 64 -0.78 -6.33 -10.63
CA ILE A 64 -0.10 -7.24 -9.72
C ILE A 64 -1.00 -8.44 -9.47
N THR A 65 -0.63 -9.60 -10.04
CA THR A 65 -1.41 -10.83 -9.91
C THR A 65 -0.72 -11.93 -9.10
N SER A 66 0.56 -11.75 -8.77
CA SER A 66 1.38 -12.71 -8.04
C SER A 66 2.42 -12.02 -7.16
N VAL A 67 3.07 -12.79 -6.27
CA VAL A 67 4.20 -12.29 -5.48
C VAL A 67 5.36 -11.82 -6.36
N GLU A 68 5.61 -12.51 -7.47
CA GLU A 68 6.69 -12.17 -8.40
C GLU A 68 6.38 -10.92 -9.21
N ASP A 69 5.11 -10.68 -9.59
CA ASP A 69 4.69 -9.43 -10.21
C ASP A 69 4.90 -8.24 -9.26
N LEU A 70 4.55 -8.41 -7.98
CA LEU A 70 4.73 -7.39 -6.95
C LEU A 70 6.21 -7.05 -6.80
N LYS A 71 7.05 -8.09 -6.67
CA LYS A 71 8.50 -7.96 -6.56
C LYS A 71 9.10 -7.26 -7.77
N ARG A 72 8.72 -7.66 -8.99
CA ARG A 72 9.16 -7.02 -10.24
C ARG A 72 8.77 -5.54 -10.28
N ALA A 73 7.51 -5.22 -9.98
CA ALA A 73 7.03 -3.84 -9.98
C ALA A 73 7.78 -2.97 -8.95
N ILE A 74 8.12 -3.53 -7.78
CA ILE A 74 8.94 -2.85 -6.77
C ILE A 74 10.35 -2.57 -7.34
N ILE A 75 11.03 -3.57 -7.87
CA ILE A 75 12.38 -3.43 -8.46
C ILE A 75 12.38 -2.35 -9.55
N GLU A 76 11.40 -2.38 -10.45
CA GLU A 76 11.22 -1.39 -11.51
C GLU A 76 10.99 0.01 -10.95
N SER A 77 10.09 0.16 -9.97
CA SER A 77 9.77 1.45 -9.37
C SER A 77 10.95 2.12 -8.65
N TYR A 78 11.87 1.33 -8.09
CA TYR A 78 13.08 1.82 -7.46
C TYR A 78 14.27 1.95 -8.43
N GLY A 79 14.11 1.61 -9.71
CA GLY A 79 15.17 1.71 -10.71
C GLY A 79 16.27 0.66 -10.55
N LEU A 80 15.96 -0.49 -9.96
CA LEU A 80 16.92 -1.55 -9.62
C LEU A 80 17.00 -2.66 -10.68
N VAL A 81 16.43 -2.43 -11.86
CA VAL A 81 16.40 -3.42 -12.96
C VAL A 81 17.83 -3.74 -13.40
N GLY A 82 18.14 -5.03 -13.49
CA GLY A 82 19.47 -5.52 -13.88
C GLY A 82 20.49 -5.58 -12.73
N MET A 83 20.13 -5.14 -11.53
CA MET A 83 20.96 -5.29 -10.33
C MET A 83 20.71 -6.66 -9.67
N SER A 84 21.75 -7.26 -9.06
CA SER A 84 21.58 -8.44 -8.19
C SER A 84 21.05 -7.99 -6.83
N VAL A 85 19.72 -7.90 -6.72
CA VAL A 85 19.04 -7.43 -5.51
C VAL A 85 17.96 -8.43 -5.10
N ALA A 86 18.05 -8.91 -3.86
CA ALA A 86 16.95 -9.60 -3.21
C ALA A 86 16.03 -8.58 -2.51
N VAL A 87 14.73 -8.82 -2.58
CA VAL A 87 13.70 -7.97 -1.98
C VAL A 87 12.93 -8.81 -0.97
N GLU A 88 12.99 -8.41 0.29
CA GLU A 88 12.10 -8.94 1.33
C GLU A 88 10.89 -8.02 1.44
N MET A 89 9.69 -8.59 1.37
CA MET A 89 8.43 -7.84 1.37
C MET A 89 7.59 -8.25 2.57
N SER A 90 6.93 -7.28 3.18
CA SER A 90 6.05 -7.50 4.32
C SER A 90 4.95 -6.45 4.38
N TYR A 91 3.89 -6.74 5.12
CA TYR A 91 2.85 -5.77 5.46
C TYR A 91 2.55 -5.83 6.95
N TRP A 92 1.93 -4.79 7.46
CA TRP A 92 1.60 -4.67 8.88
C TRP A 92 0.12 -4.34 9.01
N LEU A 93 -0.60 -5.15 9.81
CA LEU A 93 -2.05 -5.00 10.02
C LEU A 93 -2.39 -4.07 11.20
N GLY A 94 -1.41 -3.70 12.03
CA GLY A 94 -1.65 -2.84 13.19
C GLY A 94 -2.59 -3.46 14.22
N GLU A 95 -3.07 -2.63 15.15
CA GLU A 95 -4.04 -3.05 16.18
C GLU A 95 -5.42 -3.46 15.62
N HIS A 96 -5.66 -3.23 14.31
CA HIS A 96 -6.92 -3.60 13.66
C HIS A 96 -7.01 -5.10 13.31
N GLY A 97 -5.92 -5.88 13.47
CA GLY A 97 -5.86 -7.31 13.18
C GLY A 97 -6.19 -8.25 14.35
N SER A 98 -6.15 -7.76 15.60
CA SER A 98 -6.22 -8.63 16.79
C SER A 98 -7.49 -8.42 17.63
N CYS A 99 -8.25 -9.51 17.80
CA CYS A 99 -9.34 -9.60 18.79
C CYS A 99 -8.82 -10.01 20.18
N ALA A 100 -7.51 -10.29 20.31
CA ALA A 100 -6.88 -10.73 21.55
C ALA A 100 -6.09 -9.58 22.19
N VAL A 101 -6.60 -9.07 23.31
CA VAL A 101 -5.93 -8.07 24.14
C VAL A 101 -4.56 -8.64 24.59
N GLY A 102 -3.47 -8.09 24.06
CA GLY A 102 -2.12 -8.30 24.59
C GLY A 102 -1.07 -8.93 23.66
N GLU A 103 -1.44 -9.48 22.50
CA GLU A 103 -0.47 -9.96 21.51
C GLU A 103 -0.11 -8.83 20.53
N ARG A 104 1.13 -8.33 20.63
CA ARG A 104 1.70 -7.39 19.66
C ARG A 104 2.03 -8.17 18.39
N GLU A 105 1.28 -7.90 17.33
CA GLU A 105 1.37 -8.65 16.07
C GLU A 105 2.73 -8.41 15.40
N ALA A 106 3.26 -9.37 14.64
CA ALA A 106 4.53 -9.22 13.92
C ALA A 106 4.28 -8.80 12.46
N PRO A 107 5.26 -8.22 11.72
CA PRO A 107 5.03 -7.90 10.32
C PRO A 107 4.87 -9.18 9.51
N VAL A 108 3.80 -9.26 8.74
CA VAL A 108 3.46 -10.45 7.96
C VAL A 108 4.28 -10.44 6.68
N GLN A 109 5.09 -11.49 6.48
CA GLN A 109 5.96 -11.62 5.32
C GLN A 109 5.19 -12.03 4.07
N ILE A 110 5.50 -11.41 2.92
CA ILE A 110 4.98 -11.76 1.60
C ILE A 110 6.09 -12.45 0.81
N SER A 111 6.28 -13.76 1.04
CA SER A 111 7.39 -14.54 0.44
C SER A 111 6.93 -15.58 -0.58
N ASN A 112 5.63 -15.81 -0.71
CA ASN A 112 5.02 -16.77 -1.62
C ASN A 112 3.59 -16.34 -1.98
N ASP A 113 2.97 -17.03 -2.93
CA ASP A 113 1.63 -16.69 -3.42
C ASP A 113 0.54 -16.81 -2.36
N LYS A 114 0.65 -17.78 -1.43
CA LYS A 114 -0.31 -17.90 -0.31
C LYS A 114 -0.29 -16.65 0.58
N ASN A 115 0.90 -16.13 0.88
CA ASN A 115 1.04 -14.91 1.67
C ASN A 115 0.57 -13.68 0.88
N PHE A 116 0.78 -13.67 -0.44
CA PHE A 116 0.25 -12.65 -1.32
C PHE A 116 -1.29 -12.65 -1.37
N ASP A 117 -1.92 -13.83 -1.39
CA ASP A 117 -3.38 -13.95 -1.30
C ASP A 117 -3.93 -13.41 0.02
N LEU A 118 -3.21 -13.63 1.13
CA LEU A 118 -3.57 -13.05 2.44
C LEU A 118 -3.44 -11.53 2.42
N PHE A 119 -2.35 -11.00 1.87
CA PHE A 119 -2.14 -9.56 1.71
C PHE A 119 -3.22 -8.91 0.84
N THR A 120 -3.54 -9.50 -0.31
CA THR A 120 -4.58 -8.97 -1.20
C THR A 120 -5.97 -9.05 -0.56
N SER A 121 -6.25 -10.12 0.20
CA SER A 121 -7.49 -10.26 0.97
C SER A 121 -7.59 -9.20 2.07
N ALA A 122 -6.51 -8.95 2.80
CA ALA A 122 -6.46 -7.86 3.78
C ALA A 122 -6.69 -6.50 3.11
N ARG A 123 -6.11 -6.26 1.93
CA ARG A 123 -6.31 -5.02 1.18
C ARG A 123 -7.71 -4.80 0.63
N LYS A 124 -8.51 -5.86 0.45
CA LYS A 124 -9.93 -5.72 0.13
C LYS A 124 -10.72 -5.13 1.30
N VAL A 125 -10.27 -5.38 2.52
CA VAL A 125 -10.85 -4.83 3.75
C VAL A 125 -10.28 -3.44 4.06
N ASP A 126 -8.95 -3.29 3.96
CA ASP A 126 -8.25 -2.03 4.18
C ASP A 126 -7.26 -1.71 3.06
N LYS A 127 -7.67 -0.77 2.20
CA LYS A 127 -6.91 -0.34 1.02
C LYS A 127 -5.63 0.42 1.35
N TYR A 128 -5.47 0.89 2.59
CA TYR A 128 -4.33 1.66 3.07
C TYR A 128 -3.17 0.80 3.60
N ILE A 129 -3.30 -0.53 3.60
CA ILE A 129 -2.19 -1.41 3.96
C ILE A 129 -1.05 -1.20 2.96
N ASN A 130 0.11 -0.81 3.50
CA ASN A 130 1.34 -0.56 2.77
C ASN A 130 2.19 -1.82 2.68
N VAL A 131 3.06 -1.88 1.65
CA VAL A 131 4.12 -2.88 1.55
C VAL A 131 5.42 -2.28 2.05
N PHE A 132 6.03 -2.92 3.03
CA PHE A 132 7.33 -2.59 3.58
C PHE A 132 8.38 -3.50 2.96
N VAL A 133 9.44 -2.89 2.42
CA VAL A 133 10.48 -3.60 1.68
C VAL A 133 11.85 -3.39 2.28
N LYS A 134 12.62 -4.46 2.36
CA LYS A 134 14.05 -4.43 2.63
C LYS A 134 14.80 -4.94 1.41
N PHE A 135 15.68 -4.11 0.89
CA PHE A 135 16.57 -4.50 -0.20
C PHE A 135 17.83 -5.15 0.37
N LYS A 136 18.31 -6.18 -0.30
CA LYS A 136 19.59 -6.84 -0.03
C LYS A 136 20.34 -6.87 -1.35
N GLU A 137 21.30 -5.97 -1.49
CA GLU A 137 22.08 -5.86 -2.72
C GLU A 137 23.31 -6.75 -2.62
N GLU A 138 23.68 -7.40 -3.71
CA GLU A 138 24.94 -8.13 -3.78
C GLU A 138 25.93 -7.36 -4.65
N ILE A 139 26.97 -6.82 -4.01
CA ILE A 139 28.08 -6.16 -4.70
C ILE A 139 29.32 -7.03 -4.51
N ASN A 140 29.87 -7.55 -5.61
CA ASN A 140 31.06 -8.41 -5.63
C ASN A 140 30.97 -9.64 -4.71
N GLY A 141 29.79 -10.28 -4.62
CA GLY A 141 29.55 -11.46 -3.77
C GLY A 141 29.36 -11.14 -2.28
N LYS A 142 29.28 -9.86 -1.90
CA LYS A 142 28.97 -9.42 -0.53
C LYS A 142 27.57 -8.81 -0.48
N THR A 143 26.73 -9.31 0.41
CA THR A 143 25.42 -8.71 0.69
C THR A 143 25.58 -7.41 1.47
N ILE A 144 24.97 -6.35 0.96
CA ILE A 144 24.90 -5.02 1.56
C ILE A 144 23.42 -4.71 1.85
N PHE A 145 23.17 -4.04 2.98
CA PHE A 145 21.85 -3.73 3.50
C PHE A 145 21.63 -2.22 3.56
#